data_AF-R7HI83-F1
#
_entry.id   AF-R7HI83-F1
#
_cell.length_a   1.000
_cell.length_b   1.000
_cell.length_c   1.000
_cell.angle_alpha   90.00
_cell.angle_beta   90.00
_cell.angle_gamma   90.00
#
_symmetry.space_group_name_H-M   'P 1'
#
loop_
_entity.id
_entity.type
_entity.pdbx_description
1 polymer ?
#
loop_
_entity_poly.entity_id
_entity_poly.type
_entity_poly.pdbx_seq_one_letter_code
_entity_poly.pdbx_strand_id
1 'polypeptide(L)'
;MKLNRKGFMMAEVVVVSVIICTVLVTLYTALARINNAYDTRNRYYDIDTLYFTEEVNDMLIYMGYINEYISTNDSKEVNLNNVFSNDSNFYSAYNIDTASGGGIKMYFSLYDANSVGSLAGMNSNTTFKDYISYLKEHFDYNEKYEYMLITEICKTGDDCYYYGLRVR
;
A
#
# COMPACT_ATOMS: atom_id res chain seq x y z
N MET A 1 68.85 -16.21 -8.38
CA MET A 1 67.71 -17.15 -8.31
C MET A 1 66.43 -16.35 -8.60
N LYS A 2 65.72 -16.61 -9.71
CA LYS A 2 64.46 -15.89 -10.04
C LYS A 2 63.37 -16.35 -9.06
N LEU A 3 62.79 -15.43 -8.26
CA LEU A 3 61.66 -15.75 -7.39
C LEU A 3 60.46 -16.22 -8.25
N ASN A 4 59.87 -17.35 -7.88
CA ASN A 4 58.69 -17.92 -8.52
C ASN A 4 57.45 -17.05 -8.20
N ARG A 5 57.05 -16.17 -9.12
CA ARG A 5 55.97 -15.18 -8.93
C ARG A 5 54.55 -15.77 -8.93
N LYS A 6 54.39 -17.08 -9.10
CA LYS A 6 53.07 -17.75 -9.17
C LYS A 6 52.25 -17.57 -7.88
N GLY A 7 52.89 -17.58 -6.71
CA GLY A 7 52.20 -17.38 -5.42
C GLY A 7 51.70 -15.95 -5.21
N PHE A 8 52.44 -14.95 -5.71
CA PHE A 8 52.04 -13.54 -5.66
C PHE A 8 50.81 -13.29 -6.53
N MET A 9 50.79 -13.87 -7.74
CA MET A 9 49.65 -13.78 -8.66
C MET A 9 48.38 -14.46 -8.10
N MET A 10 48.53 -15.59 -7.38
CA MET A 10 47.39 -16.27 -6.75
C MET A 10 46.84 -15.44 -5.58
N ALA A 11 47.68 -14.86 -4.74
CA ALA A 11 47.25 -14.03 -3.61
C ALA A 11 46.52 -12.76 -4.08
N GLU A 12 47.04 -12.09 -5.11
CA GLU A 12 46.42 -10.89 -5.70
C GLU A 12 45.03 -11.21 -6.26
N VAL A 13 44.89 -12.31 -7.01
CA VAL A 13 43.60 -12.74 -7.57
C VAL A 13 42.59 -13.06 -6.45
N VAL A 14 43.04 -13.71 -5.38
CA VAL A 14 42.17 -14.00 -4.22
C VAL A 14 41.70 -12.71 -3.55
N VAL A 15 42.61 -11.75 -3.30
CA VAL A 15 42.26 -10.46 -2.70
C VAL A 15 41.28 -9.69 -3.57
N VAL A 16 41.54 -9.59 -4.88
CA VAL A 16 40.63 -8.93 -5.83
C VAL A 16 39.27 -9.61 -5.87
N SER A 17 39.23 -10.94 -5.85
CA SER A 17 37.98 -11.70 -5.85
C SER A 17 37.16 -11.45 -4.58
N VAL A 18 37.80 -11.42 -3.40
CA VAL A 18 37.12 -11.11 -2.13
C VAL A 18 36.56 -9.69 -2.16
N ILE A 19 37.33 -8.70 -2.64
CA ILE A 19 36.86 -7.31 -2.77
C ILE A 19 35.63 -7.26 -3.68
N ILE A 20 35.67 -7.87 -4.86
CA ILE A 20 34.53 -7.91 -5.80
C ILE A 20 33.30 -8.56 -5.15
N CYS A 21 33.47 -9.72 -4.49
CA CYS A 21 32.37 -10.40 -3.80
C CYS A 21 31.75 -9.52 -2.71
N THR A 22 32.57 -8.85 -1.88
CA THR A 22 32.05 -7.96 -0.83
C THR A 22 31.24 -6.81 -1.42
N VAL A 23 31.73 -6.18 -2.49
CA VAL A 23 31.02 -5.10 -3.19
C VAL A 23 29.68 -5.61 -3.75
N LEU A 24 29.67 -6.76 -4.42
CA LEU A 24 28.44 -7.33 -4.98
C LEU A 24 27.39 -7.64 -3.90
N VAL A 25 27.81 -8.19 -2.75
CA VAL A 25 26.90 -8.47 -1.62
C VAL A 25 26.34 -7.17 -1.03
N THR A 26 27.17 -6.15 -0.83
CA THR A 26 26.71 -4.85 -0.33
C THR A 26 25.76 -4.15 -1.31
N LEU A 27 26.03 -4.24 -2.62
CA LEU A 27 25.16 -3.67 -3.64
C LEU A 27 23.82 -4.40 -3.71
N TYR A 28 23.83 -5.73 -3.68
CA TYR A 28 22.62 -6.55 -3.70
C TYR A 28 21.72 -6.23 -2.51
N THR A 29 22.28 -6.18 -1.30
CA THR A 29 21.50 -5.87 -0.09
C THR A 29 20.92 -4.45 -0.12
N ALA A 30 21.67 -3.47 -0.63
CA ALA A 30 21.17 -2.11 -0.81
C ALA A 30 20.03 -2.05 -1.84
N LEU A 31 20.20 -2.67 -3.01
CA LEU A 31 19.19 -2.70 -4.07
C LEU A 31 17.92 -3.43 -3.63
N ALA A 32 18.04 -4.56 -2.92
CA ALA A 32 16.89 -5.29 -2.40
C ALA A 32 16.06 -4.44 -1.43
N ARG A 33 16.73 -3.71 -0.51
CA ARG A 33 16.04 -2.80 0.41
C ARG A 33 15.32 -1.66 -0.31
N ILE A 34 15.97 -1.06 -1.31
CA ILE A 34 15.39 0.01 -2.11
C ILE A 34 14.19 -0.50 -2.92
N ASN A 35 14.33 -1.66 -3.55
CA ASN A 35 13.26 -2.26 -4.33
C ASN A 35 12.02 -2.55 -3.47
N ASN A 36 12.20 -3.11 -2.28
CA ASN A 36 11.10 -3.35 -1.36
C ASN A 36 10.42 -2.05 -0.93
N ALA A 37 11.20 -0.99 -0.64
CA ALA A 37 10.64 0.31 -0.31
C ALA A 37 9.83 0.93 -1.47
N TYR A 38 10.30 0.76 -2.71
CA TYR A 38 9.55 1.18 -3.89
C TYR A 38 8.28 0.37 -4.11
N ASP A 39 8.33 -0.95 -3.90
CA ASP A 39 7.14 -1.82 -4.00
C ASP A 39 6.09 -1.42 -2.96
N THR A 40 6.49 -1.24 -1.69
CA THR A 40 5.60 -0.74 -0.63
C THR A 40 5.01 0.62 -0.99
N ARG A 41 5.83 1.57 -1.45
CA ARG A 41 5.34 2.91 -1.85
C ARG A 41 4.33 2.81 -2.99
N ASN A 42 4.64 2.04 -4.02
CA ASN A 42 3.76 1.90 -5.17
C ASN A 42 2.45 1.19 -4.80
N ARG A 43 2.47 0.23 -3.87
CA ARG A 43 1.25 -0.43 -3.38
C ARG A 43 0.43 0.43 -2.43
N TYR A 44 1.04 1.24 -1.58
CA TYR A 44 0.33 1.98 -0.50
C TYR A 44 0.04 3.46 -0.81
N TYR A 45 0.57 3.95 -1.93
CA TYR A 45 0.36 5.30 -2.43
C TYR A 45 0.15 5.27 -3.95
N ASP A 46 -0.65 4.32 -4.41
CA ASP A 46 -0.96 4.21 -5.83
C ASP A 46 -1.82 5.39 -6.30
N ILE A 47 -1.52 5.90 -7.49
CA ILE A 47 -2.14 7.12 -7.99
C ILE A 47 -3.60 6.91 -8.37
N ASP A 48 -3.97 5.73 -8.90
CA ASP A 48 -5.35 5.42 -9.24
C ASP A 48 -6.19 5.35 -7.96
N THR A 49 -5.67 4.67 -6.93
CA THR A 49 -6.34 4.58 -5.63
C THR A 49 -6.49 5.94 -4.95
N LEU A 50 -5.51 6.84 -5.10
CA LEU A 50 -5.56 8.19 -4.56
C LEU A 50 -6.71 8.98 -5.17
N TYR A 51 -6.74 9.12 -6.50
CA TYR A 51 -7.78 9.89 -7.18
C TYR A 51 -9.17 9.31 -6.93
N PHE A 52 -9.29 7.98 -6.97
CA PHE A 52 -10.55 7.32 -6.64
C PHE A 52 -11.03 7.66 -5.23
N THR A 53 -10.13 7.66 -4.25
CA THR A 53 -10.48 7.97 -2.85
C THR A 53 -10.95 9.41 -2.70
N GLU A 54 -10.29 10.36 -3.35
CA GLU A 54 -10.67 11.77 -3.32
C GLU A 54 -12.04 12.01 -3.98
N GLU A 55 -12.29 11.43 -5.15
CA GLU A 55 -13.59 11.57 -5.84
C GLU A 55 -14.74 10.99 -5.01
N VAL A 56 -14.55 9.80 -4.42
CA VAL A 56 -15.59 9.20 -3.56
C VAL A 56 -15.78 10.02 -2.30
N ASN A 57 -14.72 10.55 -1.69
CA ASN A 57 -14.84 11.41 -0.52
C ASN A 57 -15.75 12.61 -0.81
N ASP A 58 -15.51 13.30 -1.92
CA ASP A 58 -16.30 14.47 -2.33
C ASP A 58 -17.78 14.09 -2.56
N MET A 59 -18.03 12.93 -3.17
CA MET A 59 -19.39 12.41 -3.35
C MET A 59 -20.07 12.05 -2.03
N LEU A 60 -19.37 11.39 -1.10
CA LEU A 60 -19.92 11.02 0.21
C LEU A 60 -20.24 12.26 1.05
N ILE A 61 -19.43 13.31 0.95
CA ILE A 61 -19.69 14.62 1.57
C ILE A 61 -20.94 15.25 0.95
N TYR A 62 -21.00 15.30 -0.38
CA TYR A 62 -22.13 15.89 -1.11
C TYR A 62 -23.46 15.18 -0.80
N MET A 63 -23.45 13.85 -0.66
CA MET A 63 -24.62 13.05 -0.31
C MET A 63 -24.95 13.07 1.20
N GLY A 64 -24.07 13.62 2.04
CA GLY A 64 -24.26 13.72 3.50
C GLY A 64 -23.95 12.43 4.28
N TYR A 65 -23.42 11.39 3.63
CA TYR A 65 -23.11 10.10 4.27
C TYR A 65 -21.97 10.18 5.28
N ILE A 66 -20.99 11.08 5.08
CA ILE A 66 -19.90 11.27 6.04
C ILE A 66 -20.43 11.66 7.42
N ASN A 67 -21.38 12.60 7.49
CA ASN A 67 -21.97 13.02 8.76
C ASN A 67 -22.69 11.87 9.47
N GLU A 68 -23.39 11.03 8.70
CA GLU A 68 -24.02 9.81 9.22
C GLU A 68 -22.94 8.84 9.76
N TYR A 69 -21.86 8.64 9.02
CA TYR A 69 -20.80 7.71 9.39
C TYR A 69 -20.05 8.13 10.65
N ILE A 70 -19.73 9.42 10.76
CA ILE A 70 -19.16 10.01 11.97
C ILE A 70 -20.11 9.81 13.17
N SER A 71 -21.41 10.05 12.98
CA SER A 71 -22.41 9.92 14.05
C SER A 71 -22.55 8.49 14.59
N THR A 72 -22.33 7.49 13.74
CA THR A 72 -22.38 6.07 14.14
C THR A 72 -21.17 5.64 14.96
N ASN A 73 -20.06 6.39 14.92
CA ASN A 73 -18.83 6.12 15.67
C ASN A 73 -18.22 4.71 15.45
N ASP A 74 -18.50 4.11 14.29
CA ASP A 74 -18.04 2.77 13.93
C ASP A 74 -17.35 2.77 12.57
N SER A 75 -16.22 2.06 12.49
CA SER A 75 -15.58 1.74 11.23
C SER A 75 -16.49 0.84 10.39
N LYS A 76 -16.53 1.01 9.07
CA LYS A 76 -17.40 0.23 8.17
C LYS A 76 -16.87 0.14 6.75
N GLU A 77 -17.34 -0.87 6.00
CA GLU A 77 -17.21 -0.88 4.55
C GLU A 77 -18.23 0.09 3.92
N VAL A 78 -17.77 0.92 3.00
CA VAL A 78 -18.59 1.90 2.27
C VAL A 78 -19.29 1.20 1.11
N ASN A 79 -20.62 1.36 1.02
CA ASN A 79 -21.38 0.83 -0.09
C ASN A 79 -21.22 1.72 -1.34
N LEU A 80 -20.27 1.35 -2.20
CA LEU A 80 -19.95 2.09 -3.43
C LEU A 80 -21.09 2.13 -4.45
N ASN A 81 -22.06 1.20 -4.40
CA ASN A 81 -23.23 1.23 -5.30
C ASN A 81 -24.12 2.45 -5.06
N ASN A 82 -24.11 2.99 -3.84
CA ASN A 82 -24.85 4.22 -3.52
C ASN A 82 -24.17 5.47 -4.11
N VAL A 83 -22.85 5.41 -4.29
CA VAL A 83 -22.03 6.51 -4.83
C VAL A 83 -22.06 6.49 -6.36
N PHE A 84 -21.89 5.29 -6.94
CA PHE A 84 -21.81 5.07 -8.37
C PHE A 84 -22.98 4.24 -8.83
N SER A 85 -24.09 4.89 -9.17
CA SER A 85 -25.30 4.21 -9.62
C SER A 85 -25.07 3.50 -10.96
N ASN A 86 -24.80 2.18 -10.93
CA ASN A 86 -24.78 1.27 -12.10
C ASN A 86 -23.81 1.61 -13.25
N ASP A 87 -22.79 2.45 -13.07
CA ASP A 87 -21.82 2.69 -14.14
C ASP A 87 -20.83 1.52 -14.22
N SER A 88 -21.05 0.60 -15.15
CA SER A 88 -20.17 -0.55 -15.38
C SER A 88 -18.78 -0.16 -15.90
N ASN A 89 -18.53 1.13 -16.17
CA ASN A 89 -17.29 1.64 -16.75
C ASN A 89 -16.16 1.87 -15.73
N PHE A 90 -16.42 1.83 -14.42
CA PHE A 90 -15.37 2.08 -13.43
C PHE A 90 -14.31 0.98 -13.40
N TYR A 91 -14.71 -0.29 -13.45
CA TYR A 91 -13.75 -1.39 -13.42
C TYR A 91 -12.83 -1.40 -14.64
N SER A 92 -13.33 -1.03 -15.82
CA SER A 92 -12.52 -0.94 -17.04
C SER A 92 -11.57 0.26 -17.01
N ALA A 93 -11.99 1.42 -16.46
CA ALA A 93 -11.12 2.59 -16.32
C ALA A 93 -9.87 2.29 -15.48
N TYR A 94 -10.01 1.44 -14.46
CA TYR A 94 -8.91 1.03 -13.59
C TYR A 94 -8.26 -0.31 -13.99
N ASN A 95 -8.55 -0.86 -15.17
CA ASN A 95 -8.01 -2.15 -15.62
C ASN A 95 -8.21 -3.30 -14.61
N ILE A 96 -9.40 -3.37 -14.02
CA ILE A 96 -9.74 -4.38 -13.02
C ILE A 96 -10.35 -5.60 -13.72
N ASP A 97 -9.73 -6.76 -13.51
CA ASP A 97 -10.27 -8.03 -14.00
C ASP A 97 -11.10 -8.71 -12.91
N THR A 98 -12.42 -8.47 -12.97
CA THR A 98 -13.38 -9.09 -12.04
C THR A 98 -13.46 -10.61 -12.20
N ALA A 99 -13.14 -11.16 -13.39
CA ALA A 99 -13.13 -12.61 -13.59
C ALA A 99 -11.96 -13.29 -12.86
N SER A 100 -10.86 -12.56 -12.68
CA SER A 100 -9.69 -12.97 -11.89
C SER A 100 -9.76 -12.53 -10.42
N GLY A 101 -10.94 -12.17 -9.93
CA GLY A 101 -11.16 -11.79 -8.53
C GLY A 101 -10.73 -10.36 -8.18
N GLY A 102 -10.46 -9.51 -9.17
CA GLY A 102 -10.25 -8.08 -8.97
C GLY A 102 -11.51 -7.35 -8.52
N GLY A 103 -11.33 -6.20 -7.87
CA GLY A 103 -12.42 -5.41 -7.33
C GLY A 103 -11.96 -4.12 -6.66
N ILE A 104 -12.93 -3.31 -6.26
CA ILE A 104 -12.69 -2.09 -5.48
C ILE A 104 -13.48 -2.19 -4.18
N LYS A 105 -12.82 -1.91 -3.07
CA LYS A 105 -13.47 -1.77 -1.77
C LYS A 105 -13.02 -0.47 -1.13
N MET A 106 -13.91 0.13 -0.36
CA MET A 106 -13.60 1.31 0.42
C MET A 106 -14.10 1.13 1.84
N TYR A 107 -13.33 1.67 2.78
CA TYR A 107 -13.61 1.60 4.20
C TYR A 107 -13.57 2.98 4.81
N PHE A 108 -14.50 3.23 5.73
CA PHE A 108 -14.54 4.41 6.56
C PHE A 108 -14.11 4.06 7.97
N SER A 109 -13.37 4.97 8.61
CA SER A 109 -13.04 4.90 10.02
C SER A 109 -12.88 6.30 10.59
N LEU A 110 -13.17 6.46 11.88
CA LEU A 110 -12.73 7.66 12.60
C LEU A 110 -11.21 7.71 12.69
N TYR A 111 -10.66 8.91 12.78
CA TYR A 111 -9.21 9.08 12.84
C TYR A 111 -8.65 8.77 14.24
N ASP A 112 -8.66 7.49 14.60
CA ASP A 112 -8.00 6.97 15.79
C ASP A 112 -7.41 5.58 15.53
N ALA A 113 -6.33 5.25 16.23
CA ALA A 113 -5.58 4.01 15.98
C ALA A 113 -6.38 2.74 16.25
N ASN A 114 -7.38 2.79 17.13
CA ASN A 114 -8.21 1.63 17.46
C ASN A 114 -9.27 1.40 16.38
N SER A 115 -9.95 2.45 15.94
CA SER A 115 -10.94 2.39 14.86
C SER A 115 -10.29 2.02 13.53
N VAL A 116 -9.15 2.61 13.18
CA VAL A 116 -8.43 2.20 11.95
C VAL A 116 -7.97 0.76 12.07
N GLY A 117 -7.48 0.35 13.25
CA GLY A 117 -7.08 -1.03 13.49
C GLY A 117 -8.21 -2.06 13.43
N SER A 118 -9.45 -1.68 13.73
CA SER A 118 -10.60 -2.59 13.67
C SER A 118 -10.94 -2.98 12.23
N LEU A 119 -10.57 -2.16 11.24
CA LEU A 119 -10.75 -2.47 9.82
C LEU A 119 -10.05 -3.76 9.39
N ALA A 120 -8.92 -4.12 10.01
CA ALA A 120 -8.19 -5.36 9.70
C ALA A 120 -9.06 -6.62 9.89
N GLY A 121 -10.13 -6.55 10.69
CA GLY A 121 -11.10 -7.64 10.87
C GLY A 121 -12.18 -7.72 9.78
N MET A 122 -12.35 -6.70 8.94
CA MET A 122 -13.45 -6.60 7.97
C MET A 122 -13.13 -7.24 6.62
N ASN A 123 -11.85 -7.43 6.31
CA ASN A 123 -11.41 -8.05 5.07
C ASN A 123 -10.55 -9.29 5.39
N SER A 124 -10.76 -10.38 4.65
CA SER A 124 -9.96 -11.59 4.78
C SER A 124 -8.59 -11.46 4.11
N ASN A 125 -8.41 -10.48 3.22
CA ASN A 125 -7.18 -10.30 2.46
C ASN A 125 -5.98 -9.99 3.37
N THR A 126 -4.90 -10.73 3.19
CA THR A 126 -3.68 -10.58 4.00
C THR A 126 -2.99 -9.26 3.74
N THR A 127 -2.88 -8.84 2.48
CA THR A 127 -2.25 -7.57 2.08
C THR A 127 -2.99 -6.35 2.62
N PHE A 128 -4.32 -6.43 2.75
CA PHE A 128 -5.11 -5.39 3.39
C PHE A 128 -4.78 -5.28 4.89
N LYS A 129 -4.66 -6.40 5.60
CA LYS A 129 -4.27 -6.40 7.03
C LYS A 129 -2.88 -5.83 7.24
N ASP A 130 -1.94 -6.16 6.35
CA ASP A 130 -0.59 -5.60 6.36
C ASP A 130 -0.64 -4.09 6.14
N TYR A 131 -1.49 -3.62 5.22
CA TYR A 131 -1.67 -2.19 4.99
C TYR A 131 -2.29 -1.47 6.20
N ILE A 132 -3.34 -2.01 6.81
CA ILE A 132 -3.91 -1.43 8.04
C ILE A 132 -2.86 -1.37 9.16
N SER A 133 -2.03 -2.41 9.31
CA SER A 133 -0.93 -2.42 10.28
C SER A 133 0.11 -1.34 9.98
N TYR A 134 0.47 -1.18 8.70
CA TYR A 134 1.34 -0.09 8.24
C TYR A 134 0.77 1.28 8.60
N LEU A 135 -0.53 1.54 8.35
CA LEU A 135 -1.14 2.83 8.70
C LEU A 135 -1.14 3.11 10.21
N LYS A 136 -1.31 2.07 11.04
CA LYS A 136 -1.24 2.22 12.51
C LYS A 136 0.14 2.63 12.98
N GLU A 137 1.19 2.10 12.35
CA GLU A 137 2.58 2.39 12.72
C GLU A 137 3.11 3.68 12.10
N HIS A 138 2.60 4.07 10.94
CA HIS A 138 3.16 5.18 10.15
C HIS A 138 2.48 6.54 10.39
N PHE A 139 1.22 6.56 10.85
CA PHE A 139 0.49 7.81 11.09
C PHE A 139 0.47 8.23 12.56
N ASP A 140 0.51 9.55 12.78
CA ASP A 140 0.33 10.16 14.08
C ASP A 140 -1.15 10.48 14.34
N TYR A 141 -1.82 9.61 15.11
CA TYR A 141 -3.23 9.76 15.46
C TYR A 141 -3.50 10.88 16.50
N ASN A 142 -2.48 11.66 16.89
CA ASN A 142 -2.69 12.89 17.65
C ASN A 142 -2.94 14.10 16.73
N GLU A 143 -2.78 13.96 15.41
CA GLU A 143 -3.12 15.00 14.46
C GLU A 143 -4.64 15.25 14.42
N LYS A 144 -5.03 16.49 14.11
CA LYS A 144 -6.44 16.89 14.02
C LYS A 144 -7.03 16.53 12.66
N TYR A 145 -7.38 15.26 12.48
CA TYR A 145 -8.27 14.80 11.42
C TYR A 145 -9.53 14.22 12.05
N GLU A 146 -10.63 14.25 11.32
CA GLU A 146 -11.92 13.74 11.79
C GLU A 146 -12.08 12.25 11.44
N TYR A 147 -11.74 11.89 10.21
CA TYR A 147 -11.90 10.54 9.70
C TYR A 147 -10.83 10.17 8.67
N MET A 148 -10.80 8.88 8.36
CA MET A 148 -9.97 8.29 7.32
C MET A 148 -10.83 7.45 6.38
N LEU A 149 -10.59 7.62 5.08
CA LEU A 149 -11.09 6.73 4.04
C LEU A 149 -9.95 5.87 3.51
N ILE A 150 -10.21 4.58 3.37
CA ILE A 150 -9.22 3.60 2.95
C ILE A 150 -9.76 2.88 1.72
N THR A 151 -9.05 2.97 0.62
CA THR A 151 -9.42 2.28 -0.62
C THR A 151 -8.49 1.10 -0.84
N GLU A 152 -9.06 -0.03 -1.25
CA GLU A 152 -8.38 -1.18 -1.83
C GLU A 152 -8.84 -1.31 -3.29
N ILE A 153 -7.92 -1.18 -4.23
CA ILE A 153 -8.13 -1.53 -5.64
C ILE A 153 -7.29 -2.76 -5.97
N CYS A 154 -7.94 -3.87 -6.22
CA CYS A 154 -7.32 -5.10 -6.65
C CYS A 154 -7.49 -5.26 -8.16
N LYS A 155 -6.40 -5.21 -8.93
CA LYS A 155 -6.43 -5.45 -10.39
C LYS A 155 -6.78 -6.92 -10.67
N THR A 156 -6.24 -7.82 -9.85
CA THR A 156 -6.58 -9.25 -9.72
C THR A 156 -6.68 -9.61 -8.24
N GLY A 157 -7.13 -10.82 -7.88
CA GLY A 157 -7.31 -11.21 -6.48
C GLY A 157 -6.06 -11.06 -5.57
N ASP A 158 -4.85 -11.15 -6.14
CA ASP A 158 -3.59 -11.06 -5.40
C ASP A 158 -2.82 -9.75 -5.64
N ASP A 159 -3.20 -8.94 -6.65
CA ASP A 159 -2.52 -7.69 -6.97
C ASP A 159 -3.35 -6.47 -6.57
N CYS A 160 -3.18 -6.08 -5.31
CA CYS A 160 -3.93 -5.01 -4.67
C CYS A 160 -3.05 -3.80 -4.34
N TYR A 161 -3.67 -2.64 -4.53
CA TYR A 161 -3.15 -1.31 -4.30
C TYR A 161 -4.06 -0.58 -3.34
N TYR A 162 -3.48 0.34 -2.59
CA TYR A 162 -4.10 0.94 -1.43
C TYR A 162 -3.80 2.43 -1.34
N TYR A 163 -4.75 3.16 -0.75
CA TYR A 163 -4.55 4.54 -0.32
C TYR A 163 -5.40 4.87 0.89
N GLY A 164 -4.88 5.72 1.76
CA GLY A 164 -5.51 6.15 3.01
C GLY A 164 -5.61 7.67 3.05
N LEU A 165 -6.79 8.21 2.75
CA LEU A 165 -7.06 9.64 2.80
C LEU A 165 -7.43 10.06 4.23
N ARG A 166 -6.75 11.07 4.76
CA ARG A 166 -7.04 11.70 6.06
C ARG A 166 -7.78 13.01 5.83
N VAL A 167 -8.95 13.18 6.44
CA VAL A 167 -9.81 14.35 6.17
C VAL A 167 -10.04 15.15 7.45
N ARG A 168 -10.06 16.48 7.31
CA ARG A 168 -10.22 17.46 8.39
C ARG A 168 -11.55 18.16 8.31
#